data_AF-A0A7Y2AEL5-F1
#
_entry.id   AF-A0A7Y2AEL5-F1
#
_cell.length_a   1.000
_cell.length_b   1.000
_cell.length_c   1.000
_cell.angle_alpha   90.00
_cell.angle_beta   90.00
_cell.angle_gamma   90.00
#
_symmetry.space_group_name_H-M   'P 1'
#
loop_
_entity.id
_entity.type
_entity.pdbx_description
1 polymer ?
#
loop_
_entity_poly.entity_id
_entity_poly.type
_entity_poly.pdbx_seq_one_letter_code
_entity_poly.pdbx_strand_id
1 'polypeptide(L)'
;LGTAQIKIYTQRVLSAAQFWHPGKTRMLVCSDFPIDETPDAPTITSELLQSVGVPKDVIVTFQAKNTAMEMEQMRALLDQSPEKVPGDGKLGLITSAFHMNRSLRLAESQSLEFIPLPCGYRGSVLRPFSPRDLIPESGAGKTVSIVIKEHLAKLVGR
;
A
#
# COMPACT_ATOMS: atom_id res chain seq x y z
N LEU A 1 -8.43 29.07 9.31
CA LEU A 1 -7.87 27.71 9.21
C LEU A 1 -6.53 27.71 9.96
N GLY A 2 -6.38 26.85 10.97
CA GLY A 2 -5.13 26.66 11.72
C GLY A 2 -4.17 25.69 11.03
N THR A 3 -2.97 25.52 11.58
CA THR A 3 -1.88 24.68 11.03
C THR A 3 -2.35 23.25 10.78
N ALA A 4 -2.35 22.81 9.52
CA ALA A 4 -2.64 21.43 9.14
C ALA A 4 -1.37 20.57 9.19
N GLN A 5 -1.41 19.49 9.97
CA GLN A 5 -0.33 18.49 10.02
C GLN A 5 -0.62 17.36 9.03
N ILE A 6 0.29 17.10 8.10
CA ILE A 6 0.18 16.01 7.12
C ILE A 6 0.82 14.75 7.71
N LYS A 7 0.10 13.62 7.72
CA LYS A 7 0.64 12.30 8.12
C LYS A 7 1.03 11.46 6.89
N ILE A 8 1.97 10.53 7.10
CA ILE A 8 2.62 9.72 6.05
C ILE A 8 1.67 8.83 5.23
N TYR A 9 0.50 8.47 5.77
CA TYR A 9 -0.44 7.55 5.11
C TYR A 9 -1.15 8.18 3.90
N THR A 10 -1.25 9.51 3.84
CA THR A 10 -1.92 10.25 2.73
C THR A 10 -1.15 10.16 1.41
N GLN A 11 0.14 9.79 1.43
CA GLN A 11 0.96 9.70 0.21
C GLN A 11 0.42 8.67 -0.79
N ARG A 12 -0.15 7.55 -0.32
CA ARG A 12 -0.69 6.50 -1.21
C ARG A 12 -1.95 6.96 -1.92
N VAL A 13 -2.88 7.57 -1.18
CA VAL A 13 -4.12 8.15 -1.72
C VAL A 13 -3.78 9.20 -2.79
N LEU A 14 -2.88 10.13 -2.46
CA LEU A 14 -2.48 11.17 -3.40
C LEU A 14 -1.79 10.58 -4.65
N SER A 15 -0.92 9.58 -4.46
CA SER A 15 -0.27 8.90 -5.58
C SER A 15 -1.29 8.24 -6.50
N ALA A 16 -2.28 7.52 -5.94
CA ALA A 16 -3.34 6.90 -6.72
C ALA A 16 -4.15 7.93 -7.54
N ALA A 17 -4.51 9.07 -6.92
CA ALA A 17 -5.17 10.17 -7.63
C ALA A 17 -4.30 10.77 -8.74
N GLN A 18 -2.98 10.88 -8.54
CA GLN A 18 -2.04 11.36 -9.56
C GLN A 18 -1.88 10.42 -10.76
N PHE A 19 -2.23 9.14 -10.63
CA PHE A 19 -2.33 8.23 -11.78
C PHE A 19 -3.71 8.31 -12.45
N TRP A 20 -4.78 8.49 -11.67
CA TRP A 20 -6.13 8.54 -12.20
C TRP A 20 -6.43 9.83 -12.98
N HIS A 21 -6.18 11.00 -12.41
CA HIS A 21 -6.47 12.31 -13.02
C HIS A 21 -5.91 12.49 -14.45
N PRO A 22 -4.65 12.13 -14.75
CA PRO A 22 -4.12 12.20 -16.11
C PRO A 22 -4.53 11.02 -17.02
N GLY A 23 -5.43 10.13 -16.57
CA GLY A 23 -5.91 8.98 -17.34
C GLY A 23 -4.91 7.82 -17.45
N LYS A 24 -3.88 7.75 -16.59
CA LYS A 24 -2.88 6.66 -16.58
C LYS A 24 -3.44 5.36 -15.99
N THR A 25 -4.51 5.45 -15.21
CA THR A 25 -5.33 4.31 -14.79
C THR A 25 -6.81 4.67 -14.91
N ARG A 26 -7.65 3.66 -15.10
CA ARG A 26 -9.10 3.80 -15.25
C ARG A 26 -9.89 3.21 -14.08
N MET A 27 -9.23 2.44 -13.22
CA MET A 27 -9.80 1.85 -12.01
C MET A 27 -8.80 1.93 -10.86
N LEU A 28 -9.30 2.12 -9.64
CA LEU A 28 -8.53 2.05 -8.41
C LEU A 28 -9.09 0.96 -7.51
N VAL A 29 -8.22 0.10 -7.01
CA VAL A 29 -8.58 -0.94 -6.05
C VAL A 29 -8.00 -0.55 -4.70
N CYS A 30 -8.88 -0.40 -3.71
CA CYS A 30 -8.53 -0.07 -2.34
C CYS A 30 -8.68 -1.32 -1.48
N SER A 31 -7.55 -1.86 -1.05
CA SER A 31 -7.47 -2.90 -0.05
C SER A 31 -6.61 -2.42 1.11
N ASP A 32 -7.04 -2.75 2.31
CA ASP A 32 -6.23 -2.59 3.50
C ASP A 32 -6.79 -3.51 4.59
N PHE A 33 -6.00 -3.70 5.62
CA PHE A 33 -6.41 -4.42 6.83
C PHE A 33 -6.06 -3.56 8.04
N PRO A 34 -7.03 -3.27 8.91
CA PRO A 34 -6.78 -2.41 10.05
C PRO A 34 -5.83 -3.13 11.04
N ILE A 35 -4.84 -2.40 11.55
CA ILE A 35 -3.90 -2.90 12.57
C ILE A 35 -4.52 -2.79 13.97
N ASP A 36 -5.54 -1.94 14.14
CA ASP A 36 -6.32 -1.66 15.36
C ASP A 36 -7.84 -1.69 15.08
N GLU A 37 -8.71 -1.39 16.05
CA GLU A 37 -10.17 -1.28 15.89
C GLU A 37 -10.65 -0.09 15.03
N THR A 38 -9.78 0.43 14.14
CA THR A 38 -10.10 1.54 13.25
C THR A 38 -11.16 1.17 12.21
N PRO A 39 -12.05 2.10 11.84
CA PRO A 39 -13.07 1.86 10.83
C PRO A 39 -12.45 1.41 9.50
N ASP A 40 -13.21 0.62 8.75
CA ASP A 40 -12.97 0.16 7.38
C ASP A 40 -11.98 1.04 6.58
N ALA A 41 -10.69 0.72 6.67
CA ALA A 41 -9.61 1.47 6.04
C ALA A 41 -9.74 1.59 4.50
N PRO A 42 -10.18 0.55 3.77
CA PRO A 42 -10.62 0.66 2.38
C PRO A 42 -11.69 1.74 2.15
N THR A 43 -12.72 1.81 3.00
CA THR A 43 -13.77 2.83 2.91
C THR A 43 -13.20 4.23 3.13
N ILE A 44 -12.38 4.43 4.16
CA ILE A 44 -11.72 5.74 4.40
C ILE A 44 -10.85 6.14 3.20
N THR A 45 -10.10 5.20 2.63
CA THR A 45 -9.26 5.44 1.44
C THR A 45 -10.13 5.87 0.25
N SER A 46 -11.25 5.18 0.03
CA SER A 46 -12.22 5.53 -1.01
C SER A 46 -12.83 6.92 -0.81
N GLU A 47 -13.21 7.28 0.41
CA GLU A 47 -13.72 8.62 0.74
C GLU A 47 -12.67 9.71 0.49
N LEU A 48 -11.40 9.47 0.85
CA LEU A 48 -10.32 10.41 0.57
C LEU A 48 -10.07 10.56 -0.93
N LEU A 49 -10.11 9.49 -1.72
CA LEU A 49 -10.02 9.56 -3.18
C LEU A 49 -11.17 10.38 -3.78
N GLN A 50 -12.40 10.16 -3.30
CA GLN A 50 -13.57 10.96 -3.69
C GLN A 50 -13.39 12.44 -3.33
N SER A 51 -12.83 12.74 -2.16
CA SER A 51 -12.58 14.12 -1.73
C SER A 51 -11.61 14.89 -2.64
N VAL A 52 -10.76 14.18 -3.40
CA VAL A 52 -9.82 14.76 -4.38
C VAL A 52 -10.27 14.58 -5.82
N GLY A 53 -11.56 14.29 -6.04
CA GLY A 53 -12.20 14.31 -7.36
C GLY A 53 -12.18 12.99 -8.12
N VAL A 54 -11.88 11.85 -7.49
CA VAL A 54 -12.02 10.52 -8.11
C VAL A 54 -13.47 10.01 -7.95
N PRO A 55 -14.19 9.69 -9.04
CA PRO A 55 -15.54 9.15 -8.98
C PRO A 55 -15.64 7.82 -8.23
N LYS A 56 -16.75 7.57 -7.54
CA LYS A 56 -16.94 6.34 -6.76
C LYS A 56 -17.04 5.07 -7.62
N ASP A 57 -17.60 5.18 -8.82
CA ASP A 57 -17.81 4.07 -9.75
C ASP A 57 -16.52 3.47 -10.32
N VAL A 58 -15.41 4.20 -10.25
CA VAL A 58 -14.07 3.71 -10.64
C VAL A 58 -13.27 3.17 -9.45
N ILE A 59 -13.83 3.17 -8.24
CA ILE A 59 -13.18 2.69 -7.01
C ILE A 59 -13.81 1.38 -6.58
N VAL A 60 -13.00 0.33 -6.47
CA VAL A 60 -13.37 -0.96 -5.89
C VAL A 60 -12.73 -1.09 -4.52
N THR A 61 -13.50 -1.45 -3.51
CA THR A 61 -13.01 -1.65 -2.13
C THR A 61 -13.22 -3.10 -1.71
N PHE A 62 -12.22 -3.70 -1.06
CA PHE A 62 -12.42 -4.96 -0.35
C PHE A 62 -11.61 -5.00 0.94
N GLN A 63 -12.15 -5.73 1.91
CA GLN A 63 -11.55 -5.95 3.21
C GLN A 63 -10.54 -7.10 3.12
N ALA A 64 -9.32 -6.89 3.60
CA ALA A 64 -8.35 -7.95 3.76
C ALA A 64 -7.98 -8.13 5.23
N LYS A 65 -7.35 -9.27 5.56
CA LYS A 65 -6.79 -9.52 6.90
C LYS A 65 -5.26 -9.49 6.91
N ASN A 66 -4.64 -9.62 5.74
CA ASN A 66 -3.21 -9.63 5.53
C ASN A 66 -2.92 -9.46 4.03
N THR A 67 -1.65 -9.26 3.69
CA THR A 67 -1.22 -9.03 2.31
C THR A 67 -1.46 -10.23 1.37
N ALA A 68 -1.47 -11.47 1.87
CA ALA A 68 -1.77 -12.63 1.02
C ALA A 68 -3.23 -12.62 0.55
N MET A 69 -4.15 -12.32 1.47
CA MET A 69 -5.59 -12.18 1.17
C MET A 69 -5.87 -11.00 0.23
N GLU A 70 -5.05 -9.93 0.25
CA GLU A 70 -5.15 -8.85 -0.74
C GLU A 70 -4.88 -9.38 -2.16
N MET A 71 -3.84 -10.21 -2.32
CA MET A 71 -3.48 -10.78 -3.61
C MET A 71 -4.51 -11.81 -4.10
N GLU A 72 -5.02 -12.66 -3.21
CA GLU A 72 -6.09 -13.61 -3.53
C GLU A 72 -7.37 -12.90 -4.02
N GLN A 73 -7.78 -11.84 -3.32
CA GLN A 73 -8.96 -11.04 -3.71
C GLN A 73 -8.72 -10.28 -5.01
N MET A 74 -7.51 -9.77 -5.23
CA MET A 74 -7.16 -9.14 -6.49
C MET A 74 -7.25 -10.14 -7.65
N ARG A 75 -6.70 -11.35 -7.50
CA ARG A 75 -6.83 -12.43 -8.50
C ARG A 75 -8.30 -12.75 -8.79
N ALA A 76 -9.10 -12.94 -7.75
CA ALA A 76 -10.53 -13.20 -7.88
C ALA A 76 -11.27 -12.07 -8.63
N LEU A 77 -10.92 -10.80 -8.37
CA LEU A 77 -11.49 -9.65 -9.08
C LEU A 77 -11.16 -9.69 -10.58
N LEU A 78 -9.92 -10.04 -10.94
CA LEU A 78 -9.51 -10.18 -12.34
C LEU A 78 -10.21 -11.35 -13.05
N ASP A 79 -10.42 -12.47 -12.35
CA ASP A 79 -11.10 -13.65 -12.90
C ASP A 79 -12.59 -13.42 -13.14
N GLN A 80 -13.26 -12.71 -12.22
CA GLN A 80 -14.71 -12.51 -12.27
C GLN A 80 -15.14 -11.35 -13.18
N SER A 81 -14.24 -10.42 -13.47
CA SER A 81 -14.56 -9.24 -14.26
C SER A 81 -13.35 -8.76 -15.08
N PRO A 82 -12.85 -9.58 -16.02
CA PRO A 82 -11.72 -9.19 -16.88
C PRO A 82 -12.01 -7.92 -17.69
N GLU A 83 -13.28 -7.68 -18.05
CA GLU A 83 -13.73 -6.48 -18.75
C GLU A 83 -13.68 -5.20 -17.90
N LYS A 84 -13.66 -5.32 -16.57
CA LYS A 84 -13.58 -4.18 -15.64
C LYS A 84 -12.17 -3.69 -15.41
N VAL A 85 -11.15 -4.42 -15.87
CA VAL A 85 -9.74 -4.05 -15.74
C VAL A 85 -9.33 -3.40 -17.05
N PRO A 86 -9.33 -2.06 -17.13
CA PRO A 86 -9.27 -1.42 -18.41
C PRO A 86 -7.80 -1.26 -18.84
N GLY A 87 -7.42 -1.79 -20.00
CA GLY A 87 -6.08 -1.57 -20.57
C GLY A 87 -5.43 -2.81 -21.17
N ASP A 88 -4.11 -2.73 -21.32
CA ASP A 88 -3.19 -3.77 -21.80
C ASP A 88 -2.83 -4.83 -20.74
N GLY A 89 -3.63 -4.92 -19.66
CA GLY A 89 -3.46 -5.90 -18.58
C GLY A 89 -2.42 -5.54 -17.51
N LYS A 90 -1.81 -4.34 -17.57
CA LYS A 90 -0.80 -3.92 -16.60
C LYS A 90 -1.42 -3.43 -15.29
N LEU A 91 -0.94 -3.96 -14.16
CA LEU A 91 -1.40 -3.60 -12.84
C LEU A 91 -0.34 -2.76 -12.11
N GLY A 92 -0.72 -1.61 -11.56
CA GLY A 92 0.17 -0.81 -10.70
C GLY A 92 -0.08 -1.12 -9.23
N LEU A 93 0.97 -1.38 -8.45
CA LEU A 93 0.87 -1.65 -7.02
C LEU A 93 1.35 -0.45 -6.20
N ILE A 94 0.41 0.27 -5.57
CA ILE A 94 0.72 1.37 -4.66
C ILE A 94 0.70 0.86 -3.22
N THR A 95 1.87 0.74 -2.60
CA THR A 95 2.00 0.34 -1.19
C THR A 95 3.21 1.00 -0.52
N SER A 96 3.44 0.71 0.76
CA SER A 96 4.66 1.11 1.45
C SER A 96 5.91 0.61 0.71
N ALA A 97 6.87 1.48 0.45
CA ALA A 97 8.19 1.12 -0.07
C ALA A 97 8.84 0.02 0.77
N PHE A 98 8.61 0.04 2.08
CA PHE A 98 9.13 -0.95 3.00
C PHE A 98 8.48 -2.34 2.83
N HIS A 99 7.19 -2.42 2.51
CA HIS A 99 6.48 -3.70 2.32
C HIS A 99 6.47 -4.17 0.86
N MET A 100 6.98 -3.36 -0.08
CA MET A 100 6.90 -3.63 -1.51
C MET A 100 7.42 -5.03 -1.88
N ASN A 101 8.58 -5.41 -1.37
CA ASN A 101 9.17 -6.73 -1.67
C ASN A 101 8.30 -7.90 -1.17
N ARG A 102 7.58 -7.74 -0.05
CA ARG A 102 6.62 -8.75 0.41
C ARG A 102 5.43 -8.82 -0.52
N SER A 103 4.84 -7.67 -0.83
CA SER A 103 3.64 -7.62 -1.68
C SER A 103 3.92 -8.20 -3.07
N LEU A 104 5.06 -7.90 -3.69
CA LEU A 104 5.44 -8.48 -4.98
C LEU A 104 5.64 -10.00 -4.91
N ARG A 105 6.31 -10.51 -3.87
CA ARG A 105 6.48 -11.96 -3.67
C ARG A 105 5.14 -12.69 -3.54
N LEU A 106 4.19 -12.11 -2.80
CA LEU A 106 2.86 -12.70 -2.62
C LEU A 106 1.97 -12.53 -3.86
N ALA A 107 2.19 -11.48 -4.65
CA ALA A 107 1.53 -11.31 -5.93
C ALA A 107 1.96 -12.42 -6.90
N GLU A 108 3.27 -12.71 -6.95
CA GLU A 108 3.83 -13.78 -7.78
C GLU A 108 3.22 -15.15 -7.45
N SER A 109 2.98 -15.46 -6.17
CA SER A 109 2.33 -16.72 -5.78
C SER A 109 0.86 -16.83 -6.20
N GLN A 110 0.22 -15.70 -6.54
CA GLN A 110 -1.12 -15.61 -7.12
C GLN A 110 -1.11 -15.39 -8.64
N SER A 111 0.05 -15.52 -9.29
CA SER A 111 0.24 -15.23 -10.72
C SER A 111 -0.20 -13.81 -11.11
N LEU A 112 0.04 -12.85 -10.21
CA LEU A 112 -0.18 -11.42 -10.43
C LEU A 112 1.14 -10.72 -10.71
N GLU A 113 1.23 -10.02 -11.84
CA GLU A 113 2.38 -9.19 -12.19
C GLU A 113 2.03 -7.72 -11.98
N PHE A 114 2.80 -7.04 -11.12
CA PHE A 114 2.61 -5.63 -10.79
C PHE A 114 3.82 -4.78 -11.18
N ILE A 115 3.53 -3.58 -11.69
CA ILE A 115 4.47 -2.47 -11.75
C ILE A 115 4.53 -1.84 -10.34
N PRO A 116 5.70 -1.85 -9.66
CA PRO A 116 5.80 -1.35 -8.30
C PRO A 116 5.74 0.18 -8.27
N LEU A 117 4.85 0.73 -7.45
CA LEU A 117 4.67 2.17 -7.21
C LEU A 117 4.84 2.48 -5.70
N PRO A 118 6.06 2.32 -5.16
CA PRO A 118 6.35 2.43 -3.73
C PRO A 118 6.16 3.86 -3.19
N CYS A 119 5.54 3.96 -2.01
CA CYS A 119 5.30 5.21 -1.29
C CYS A 119 5.92 5.18 0.12
N GLY A 120 6.20 6.34 0.71
CA GLY A 120 6.68 6.40 2.10
C GLY A 120 8.11 5.90 2.29
N TYR A 121 8.99 6.20 1.33
CA TYR A 121 10.42 5.94 1.47
C TYR A 121 10.94 6.51 2.78
N ARG A 122 11.55 5.64 3.59
CA ARG A 122 12.25 6.03 4.82
C ARG A 122 13.72 6.20 4.47
N GLY A 123 14.07 7.37 3.94
CA GLY A 123 15.47 7.74 3.79
C GLY A 123 16.03 8.17 5.14
N SER A 124 17.18 7.63 5.56
CA SER A 124 18.08 8.35 6.45
C SER A 124 19.09 9.09 5.58
N VAL A 125 19.47 10.30 6.01
CA VAL A 125 20.71 10.91 5.49
C VAL A 125 21.82 9.93 5.82
N LEU A 126 22.58 9.48 4.81
CA LEU A 126 23.77 8.65 5.02
C LEU A 126 24.78 9.48 5.84
N ARG A 127 24.70 9.34 7.17
CA ARG A 127 25.67 9.93 8.10
C ARG A 127 26.67 8.85 8.52
N PRO A 128 27.94 9.22 8.74
CA PRO A 128 28.90 8.31 9.34
C PRO A 128 28.38 7.77 10.67
N PHE A 129 28.68 6.50 10.97
CA PHE A 129 28.37 5.90 12.25
C PHE A 129 28.93 6.76 13.39
N SER A 130 28.09 7.05 14.37
CA SER A 130 28.40 7.76 15.60
C SER A 130 28.18 6.84 16.79
N PRO A 131 29.00 6.92 17.86
CA PRO A 131 28.69 6.23 19.12
C PRO A 131 27.29 6.53 19.67
N ARG A 132 26.69 7.68 19.29
CA ARG A 132 25.29 8.02 19.64
C ARG A 132 24.26 7.09 18.98
N ASP A 133 24.59 6.43 17.87
CA ASP A 133 23.72 5.46 17.19
C ASP A 133 23.51 4.19 18.03
N LEU A 134 24.34 3.95 19.05
CA LEU A 134 24.15 2.86 20.01
C LEU A 134 23.13 3.20 21.10
N ILE A 135 22.74 4.47 21.23
CA ILE A 135 21.73 4.91 22.20
C ILE A 135 20.36 4.63 21.61
N PRO A 136 19.52 3.79 22.24
CA PRO A 136 18.21 3.46 21.72
C PRO A 136 17.33 4.71 21.61
N GLU A 137 16.82 4.99 20.42
CA GLU A 137 15.79 6.01 20.22
C GLU A 137 14.39 5.41 20.39
N SER A 138 13.41 6.22 20.76
CA SER A 138 12.02 5.78 20.96
C SER A 138 11.39 5.13 19.71
N GLY A 139 11.90 5.44 18.51
CA GLY A 139 11.50 4.81 17.25
C GLY A 139 12.24 3.52 16.89
N ALA A 140 13.34 3.18 17.57
CA ALA A 140 14.19 2.04 17.23
C ALA A 140 13.45 0.71 17.44
N GLY A 141 12.72 0.55 18.54
CA GLY A 141 11.93 -0.66 18.82
C GLY A 141 10.86 -0.94 17.77
N LYS A 142 10.17 0.11 17.28
CA LYS A 142 9.21 -0.02 16.17
C LYS A 142 9.90 -0.48 14.88
N THR A 143 11.09 0.05 14.60
CA THR A 143 11.87 -0.34 13.41
C THR A 143 12.30 -1.81 13.49
N VAL A 144 12.83 -2.24 14.63
CA VAL A 144 13.21 -3.65 14.86
C VAL A 144 12.00 -4.58 14.73
N SER A 145 10.87 -4.25 15.35
CA SER A 145 9.63 -5.03 15.25
C SER A 145 9.17 -5.21 13.80
N ILE A 146 9.19 -4.12 13.03
CA ILE A 146 8.86 -4.13 11.60
C ILE A 146 9.82 -5.04 10.81
N VAL A 147 11.14 -4.94 11.05
CA VAL A 147 12.15 -5.78 10.37
C VAL A 147 11.97 -7.26 10.71
N ILE A 148 11.76 -7.59 12.00
CA ILE A 148 11.50 -8.97 12.44
C ILE A 148 10.25 -9.51 11.75
N LYS A 149 9.17 -8.74 11.72
CA LYS A 149 7.92 -9.14 11.07
C LYS A 149 8.12 -9.50 9.61
N GLU A 150 8.86 -8.69 8.84
CA GLU A 150 9.12 -8.98 7.43
C GLU A 150 9.98 -10.23 7.23
N HIS A 151 10.98 -10.46 8.09
CA HIS A 151 11.81 -11.66 8.02
C HIS A 151 11.01 -12.91 8.35
N LEU A 152 10.20 -12.89 9.42
CA LEU A 152 9.32 -13.99 9.78
C LEU A 152 8.29 -14.26 8.69
N ALA A 153 7.66 -13.21 8.14
CA ALA A 153 6.71 -13.33 7.04
C ALA A 153 7.36 -14.02 5.83
N LYS A 154 8.58 -13.62 5.45
CA LYS A 154 9.35 -14.29 4.41
C LYS A 154 9.61 -15.77 4.72
N LEU A 155 9.99 -16.11 5.94
CA LEU A 155 10.27 -17.49 6.35
C LEU A 155 9.03 -18.40 6.31
N VAL A 156 7.84 -17.87 6.63
CA VAL A 156 6.59 -18.65 6.65
C VAL A 156 5.75 -18.51 5.38
N GLY A 157 6.28 -17.84 4.35
CA GLY A 157 5.58 -17.65 3.07
C GLY A 157 4.35 -16.74 3.15
N ARG A 158 4.35 -15.77 4.08
CA ARG A 158 3.27 -14.79 4.27
C ARG A 158 3.76 -13.34 4.13
#